data_AF-A0A3N4HBR8-F1
#
_entry.id   AF-A0A3N4HBR8-F1
#
_cell.length_a   1.000
_cell.length_b   1.000
_cell.length_c   1.000
_cell.angle_alpha   90.00
_cell.angle_beta   90.00
_cell.angle_gamma   90.00
#
_symmetry.space_group_name_H-M   'P 1'
#
loop_
_entity.id
_entity.type
_entity.pdbx_description
1 polymer ?
#
loop_
_entity_poly.entity_id
_entity_poly.type
_entity_poly.pdbx_seq_one_letter_code
_entity_poly.pdbx_strand_id
1 'polypeptide(L)'
;MYSEIHTGDWWWTMQVRAGFFVIPIIFGSDETHLTNYSGDKAIWPLYISIGNLPSDIRNAPTSLGWELAALLPIPPKHAGGPQKVIDAANKDFAAGIQSALAIILKPLVKLFEDGIKVHGEMGKVYQRGFPVVCGWLADFPEYGKLLNLRKDMCPICEVKLSKLG
;
A
#
# COMPACT_ATOMS: atom_id res chain seq x y z
N MET A 1 10.20 -17.39 -10.73
CA MET A 1 9.85 -16.09 -11.35
C MET A 1 8.33 -16.04 -11.36
N TYR A 2 7.73 -15.42 -10.35
CA TYR A 2 6.28 -15.19 -10.29
C TYR A 2 6.06 -13.79 -10.86
N SER A 3 5.73 -13.69 -12.15
CA SER A 3 5.46 -12.39 -12.79
C SER A 3 4.01 -11.93 -12.57
N GLU A 4 3.11 -12.87 -12.30
CA GLU A 4 1.67 -12.61 -12.30
C GLU A 4 0.98 -13.14 -11.04
N ILE A 5 0.14 -12.30 -10.46
CA ILE A 5 -0.58 -12.57 -9.21
C ILE A 5 -1.55 -13.75 -9.33
N HIS A 6 -2.10 -14.00 -10.53
CA HIS A 6 -3.03 -15.11 -10.78
C HIS A 6 -2.33 -16.47 -10.86
N THR A 7 -0.99 -16.48 -10.95
CA THR A 7 -0.18 -17.72 -10.90
C THR A 7 0.22 -18.10 -9.47
N GLY A 8 -0.09 -17.26 -8.49
CA GLY A 8 0.21 -17.53 -7.08
C GLY A 8 -0.91 -18.29 -6.38
N ASP A 9 -0.53 -19.21 -5.48
CA ASP A 9 -1.47 -19.98 -4.65
C ASP A 9 -2.41 -19.10 -3.83
N TRP A 10 -1.96 -17.88 -3.48
CA TRP A 10 -2.77 -16.90 -2.77
C TRP A 10 -4.06 -16.57 -3.52
N TRP A 11 -3.99 -16.33 -4.83
CA TRP A 11 -5.17 -15.94 -5.62
C TRP A 11 -6.19 -17.09 -5.62
N TRP A 12 -5.71 -18.30 -5.93
CA TRP A 12 -6.55 -19.49 -5.95
C TRP A 12 -7.22 -19.74 -4.60
N THR A 13 -6.45 -19.66 -3.51
CA THR A 13 -6.93 -19.82 -2.15
C THR A 13 -8.02 -18.80 -1.81
N MET A 14 -7.82 -17.53 -2.19
CA MET A 14 -8.82 -16.49 -1.95
C MET A 14 -10.08 -16.70 -2.77
N GLN A 15 -9.99 -17.12 -4.03
CA GLN A 15 -11.16 -17.41 -4.85
C GLN A 15 -12.00 -18.56 -4.28
N VAL A 16 -11.36 -19.65 -3.86
CA VAL A 16 -12.07 -20.79 -3.26
C VAL A 16 -12.72 -20.41 -1.93
N ARG A 17 -12.02 -19.63 -1.09
CA ARG A 17 -12.56 -19.16 0.21
C ARG A 17 -13.70 -18.16 0.04
N ALA A 18 -13.59 -17.26 -0.92
CA ALA A 18 -14.62 -16.27 -1.19
C ALA A 18 -15.84 -16.91 -1.86
N GLY A 19 -15.66 -17.95 -2.67
CA GLY A 19 -16.73 -18.54 -3.48
C GLY A 19 -17.24 -17.61 -4.59
N PHE A 20 -16.52 -16.51 -4.85
CA PHE A 20 -16.90 -15.42 -5.76
C PHE A 20 -15.66 -14.82 -6.46
N PHE A 21 -15.91 -13.88 -7.36
CA PHE A 21 -14.86 -13.16 -8.09
C PHE A 21 -14.02 -12.28 -7.15
N VAL A 22 -12.71 -12.50 -7.13
CA VAL A 22 -11.76 -11.72 -6.31
C VAL A 22 -11.15 -10.60 -7.15
N ILE A 23 -11.04 -9.41 -6.55
CA ILE A 23 -10.36 -8.24 -7.11
C ILE A 23 -9.15 -7.96 -6.22
N PRO A 24 -7.96 -8.47 -6.54
CA PRO A 24 -6.79 -8.20 -5.73
C PRO A 24 -6.43 -6.73 -5.82
N ILE A 25 -6.20 -6.09 -4.68
CA ILE A 25 -5.78 -4.70 -4.57
C ILE A 25 -4.29 -4.67 -4.26
N ILE A 26 -3.55 -3.90 -5.04
CA ILE A 26 -2.11 -3.68 -4.88
C ILE A 26 -1.92 -2.20 -4.58
N PHE A 27 -1.22 -1.91 -3.48
CA PHE A 27 -0.78 -0.56 -3.17
C PHE A 27 0.65 -0.33 -3.64
N GLY A 28 0.97 0.92 -3.97
CA GLY A 28 2.32 1.37 -4.23
C GLY A 28 2.51 2.71 -3.55
N SER A 29 3.62 2.91 -2.88
CA SER A 29 3.99 4.23 -2.36
C SER A 29 5.44 4.50 -2.70
N ASP A 30 5.79 5.77 -2.86
CA ASP A 30 7.16 6.20 -3.05
C ASP A 30 7.27 7.68 -2.64
N GLU A 31 8.04 7.99 -1.59
CA GLU A 31 8.25 9.38 -1.18
C GLU A 31 9.19 10.08 -2.16
N THR A 32 8.68 11.12 -2.84
CA THR A 32 9.43 11.85 -3.87
C THR A 32 9.73 13.28 -3.44
N HIS A 33 10.98 13.72 -3.61
CA HIS A 33 11.40 15.10 -3.37
C HIS A 33 11.15 15.96 -4.63
N LEU A 34 10.41 17.06 -4.49
CA LEU A 34 10.03 17.92 -5.62
C LEU A 34 11.14 18.89 -6.07
N THR A 35 11.99 19.37 -5.14
CA THR A 35 13.10 20.29 -5.48
C THR A 35 14.29 20.15 -4.54
N ASN A 36 15.51 20.06 -5.10
CA ASN A 36 16.76 20.08 -4.34
C ASN A 36 17.32 21.50 -4.09
N TYR A 37 16.77 22.55 -4.72
CA TYR A 37 17.44 23.86 -4.80
C TYR A 37 16.71 25.05 -4.16
N SER A 38 15.43 24.92 -3.79
CA SER A 38 14.75 25.87 -2.89
C SER A 38 13.36 25.33 -2.58
N GLY A 39 13.11 25.05 -1.30
CA GLY A 39 11.76 24.82 -0.78
C GLY A 39 11.50 23.47 -0.13
N ASP A 40 12.41 22.49 -0.15
CA ASP A 40 12.33 21.25 0.65
C ASP A 40 10.94 20.58 0.69
N LYS A 41 10.24 20.62 -0.44
CA LYS A 41 8.91 20.03 -0.57
C LYS A 41 9.06 18.57 -1.00
N ALA A 42 8.52 17.67 -0.20
CA ALA A 42 8.33 16.28 -0.58
C ALA A 42 6.84 16.03 -0.84
N ILE A 43 6.53 15.02 -1.66
CA ILE A 43 5.19 14.45 -1.79
C ILE A 43 5.32 12.95 -1.56
N TRP A 44 4.38 12.40 -0.81
CA TRP A 44 4.32 10.97 -0.54
C TRP A 44 3.01 10.40 -1.10
N PRO A 45 2.94 10.10 -2.41
CA PRO A 45 1.77 9.48 -3.01
C PRO A 45 1.56 8.05 -2.52
N LEU A 46 0.28 7.71 -2.33
CA LEU A 46 -0.21 6.34 -2.23
C LEU A 46 -1.01 6.02 -3.48
N TYR A 47 -0.48 5.12 -4.30
CA TYR A 47 -1.12 4.59 -5.50
C TYR A 47 -1.85 3.28 -5.20
N ILE A 48 -2.89 3.03 -5.98
CA ILE A 48 -3.69 1.80 -5.97
C ILE A 48 -3.79 1.22 -7.37
N SER A 49 -3.74 -0.09 -7.47
CA SER A 49 -3.97 -0.85 -8.70
C SER A 49 -4.72 -2.15 -8.40
N ILE A 50 -5.23 -2.78 -9.45
CA ILE A 50 -5.86 -4.10 -9.36
C ILE A 50 -4.94 -5.19 -9.94
N GLY A 51 -4.91 -6.34 -9.27
CA GLY A 51 -4.18 -7.53 -9.70
C GLY A 51 -4.77 -8.19 -10.95
N ASN A 52 -6.02 -7.88 -11.30
CA ASN A 52 -6.67 -8.39 -12.51
C ASN A 52 -6.05 -7.84 -13.80
N LEU A 53 -5.32 -6.73 -13.74
CA LEU A 53 -4.53 -6.25 -14.86
C LEU A 53 -3.26 -7.11 -15.00
N PRO A 54 -2.96 -7.61 -16.22
CA PRO A 54 -1.65 -8.17 -16.55
C PRO A 54 -0.53 -7.20 -16.17
N SER A 55 0.62 -7.72 -15.72
CA SER A 55 1.71 -6.86 -15.21
C SER A 55 2.29 -5.91 -16.25
N ASP A 56 2.36 -6.34 -17.50
CA ASP A 56 2.79 -5.54 -18.65
C ASP A 56 1.83 -4.38 -18.92
N ILE A 57 0.52 -4.63 -18.89
CA ILE A 57 -0.51 -3.60 -19.00
C ILE A 57 -0.44 -2.67 -17.79
N ARG A 58 -0.46 -3.21 -16.56
CA ARG A 58 -0.45 -2.42 -15.33
C ARG A 58 0.73 -1.46 -15.25
N ASN A 59 1.91 -1.88 -15.71
CA ASN A 59 3.14 -1.08 -15.65
C ASN A 59 3.38 -0.24 -16.92
N ALA A 60 2.57 -0.38 -17.96
CA ALA A 60 2.66 0.46 -19.15
C ALA A 60 2.29 1.92 -18.80
N PRO A 61 3.13 2.92 -19.12
CA PRO A 61 2.83 4.32 -18.80
C PRO A 61 1.51 4.85 -19.38
N THR A 62 1.02 4.22 -20.45
CA THR A 62 -0.21 4.63 -21.16
C THR A 62 -1.48 3.95 -20.66
N SER A 63 -1.38 2.93 -19.80
CA SER A 63 -2.55 2.14 -19.38
C SER A 63 -3.37 2.78 -18.27
N LEU A 64 -2.79 3.76 -17.56
CA LEU A 64 -3.34 4.28 -16.30
C LEU A 64 -3.62 3.14 -15.30
N GLY A 65 -2.79 2.08 -15.33
CA GLY A 65 -2.96 0.91 -14.48
C GLY A 65 -2.77 1.19 -12.99
N TRP A 66 -2.23 2.35 -12.64
CA TRP A 66 -2.04 2.85 -11.28
C TRP A 66 -2.76 4.18 -11.12
N GLU A 67 -3.60 4.27 -10.09
CA GLU A 67 -4.36 5.48 -9.76
C GLU A 67 -3.91 6.04 -8.42
N LEU A 68 -3.92 7.37 -8.26
CA LEU A 68 -3.57 8.01 -6.99
C LEU A 68 -4.74 7.87 -6.00
N ALA A 69 -4.54 7.14 -4.92
CA ALA A 69 -5.53 6.96 -3.86
C ALA A 69 -5.48 8.08 -2.81
N ALA A 70 -4.28 8.51 -2.42
CA ALA A 70 -4.09 9.55 -1.41
C ALA A 70 -2.69 10.18 -1.46
N LEU A 71 -2.52 11.29 -0.75
CA LEU A 71 -1.22 11.82 -0.35
C LEU A 71 -1.03 11.58 1.14
N LEU A 72 0.01 10.86 1.51
CA LEU A 72 0.36 10.58 2.89
C LEU A 72 0.96 11.84 3.55
N PRO A 73 0.72 12.03 4.86
CA PRO A 73 1.31 13.14 5.59
C PRO A 73 2.84 13.01 5.60
N ILE A 74 3.53 14.14 5.55
CA ILE A 74 5.00 14.21 5.59
C ILE A 74 5.38 14.97 6.85
N PRO A 75 6.36 14.49 7.63
CA PRO A 75 6.73 15.16 8.86
C PRO A 75 7.39 16.49 8.50
N PRO A 76 7.03 17.59 9.18
CA PRO A 76 7.75 18.84 9.01
C PRO A 76 9.21 18.64 9.43
N LYS A 77 10.15 19.24 8.69
CA LYS A 77 11.56 19.22 9.11
C LYS A 77 11.70 19.88 10.47
N HIS A 78 12.17 19.14 11.46
CA HIS A 78 12.50 19.72 12.75
C HIS A 78 13.76 20.56 12.62
N ALA A 79 13.63 21.89 12.74
CA ALA A 79 14.77 22.74 13.08
C ALA A 79 15.29 22.25 14.43
N GLY A 80 16.59 21.94 14.53
CA GLY A 80 17.17 21.13 15.61
C GLY A 80 16.68 21.46 17.03
N GLY A 81 16.65 20.45 17.89
CA GLY A 81 16.19 20.56 19.26
C GLY A 81 16.60 19.34 20.10
N PRO A 82 16.22 19.30 21.40
CA PRO A 82 16.54 18.17 22.26
C PRO A 82 16.01 16.85 21.68
N GLN A 83 16.80 15.78 21.75
CA GLN A 83 16.43 14.46 21.19
C GLN A 83 15.04 13.98 21.65
N LYS A 84 14.67 14.23 22.91
CA LYS A 84 13.36 13.88 23.45
C LYS A 84 12.18 14.53 22.70
N VAL A 85 12.35 15.76 22.22
CA VAL A 85 11.31 16.49 21.48
C VAL A 85 11.17 15.90 20.08
N ILE A 86 12.30 15.59 19.44
CA ILE A 86 12.33 14.92 18.13
C ILE A 86 11.67 13.53 18.22
N ASP A 87 12.00 12.76 19.25
CA ASP A 87 11.44 11.42 19.47
C ASP A 87 9.92 11.46 19.71
N ALA A 88 9.43 12.47 20.46
CA ALA A 88 7.99 12.66 20.67
C ALA A 88 7.28 13.01 19.35
N ALA A 89 7.82 13.95 18.58
CA ALA A 89 7.25 14.32 17.29
C ALA A 89 7.24 13.17 16.28
N ASN A 90 8.29 12.34 16.25
CA ASN A 90 8.33 11.14 15.42
C ASN A 90 7.24 10.12 15.79
N LYS A 91 6.94 9.97 17.09
CA LYS A 91 5.84 9.11 17.56
C LYS A 91 4.48 9.65 17.13
N ASP A 92 4.26 10.96 17.28
CA ASP A 92 3.02 11.61 16.87
C ASP A 92 2.83 11.49 15.35
N PHE A 93 3.91 11.67 14.58
CA PHE A 93 3.89 11.47 13.14
C PHE A 93 3.55 10.03 12.76
N ALA A 94 4.18 9.04 13.40
CA ALA A 94 3.88 7.63 13.16
C ALA A 94 2.41 7.30 13.49
N ALA A 95 1.86 7.82 14.59
CA ALA A 95 0.45 7.68 14.92
C ALA A 95 -0.46 8.38 13.89
N GLY A 96 -0.03 9.53 13.36
CA GLY A 96 -0.69 10.24 12.27
C GLY A 96 -0.75 9.43 10.97
N ILE A 97 0.34 8.77 10.59
CA ILE A 97 0.39 7.87 9.43
C ILE A 97 -0.58 6.70 9.61
N GLN A 98 -0.56 6.02 10.77
CA GLN A 98 -1.49 4.92 11.04
C GLN A 98 -2.95 5.37 10.99
N SER A 99 -3.23 6.57 11.52
CA SER A 99 -4.58 7.15 11.46
C SER A 99 -5.00 7.48 10.04
N ALA A 100 -4.10 8.04 9.22
CA ALA A 100 -4.36 8.33 7.82
C ALA A 100 -4.63 7.04 7.01
N LEU A 101 -3.78 6.01 7.17
CA LEU A 101 -3.98 4.71 6.55
C LEU A 101 -5.29 4.05 6.98
N ALA A 102 -5.64 4.13 8.27
CA ALA A 102 -6.91 3.61 8.76
C ALA A 102 -8.11 4.31 8.08
N ILE A 103 -8.04 5.63 7.86
CA ILE A 103 -9.09 6.38 7.15
C ILE A 103 -9.16 5.98 5.67
N ILE A 104 -8.00 5.94 4.98
CA ILE A 104 -7.92 5.63 3.55
C ILE A 104 -8.41 4.20 3.27
N LEU A 105 -8.04 3.23 4.11
CA LEU A 105 -8.36 1.82 3.92
C LEU A 105 -9.73 1.42 4.48
N LYS A 106 -10.37 2.27 5.31
CA LYS A 106 -11.69 1.99 5.90
C LYS A 106 -12.76 1.54 4.90
N PRO A 107 -12.87 2.14 3.69
CA PRO A 107 -13.86 1.69 2.72
C PRO A 107 -13.66 0.24 2.27
N LEU A 108 -12.41 -0.24 2.22
CA LEU A 108 -12.10 -1.60 1.74
C LEU A 108 -12.67 -2.69 2.64
N VAL A 109 -12.82 -2.44 3.94
CA VAL A 109 -13.44 -3.40 4.87
C VAL A 109 -14.87 -3.68 4.44
N LYS A 110 -15.66 -2.64 4.18
CA LYS A 110 -17.03 -2.79 3.68
C LYS A 110 -17.06 -3.42 2.30
N LEU A 111 -16.16 -3.03 1.40
CA LEU A 111 -16.10 -3.60 0.05
C LEU A 111 -15.75 -5.09 0.08
N PHE A 112 -14.94 -5.54 1.05
CA PHE A 112 -14.61 -6.93 1.27
C PHE A 112 -15.77 -7.74 1.88
N GLU A 113 -16.60 -7.12 2.72
CA GLU A 113 -17.78 -7.78 3.31
C GLU A 113 -18.97 -7.83 2.35
N ASP A 114 -19.27 -6.68 1.72
CA ASP A 114 -20.47 -6.51 0.89
C ASP A 114 -20.23 -6.92 -0.56
N GLY A 115 -18.99 -6.79 -1.04
CA GLY A 115 -18.64 -6.89 -2.45
C GLY A 115 -19.12 -5.68 -3.27
N ILE A 116 -18.60 -5.58 -4.49
CA ILE A 116 -18.99 -4.60 -5.50
C ILE A 116 -19.61 -5.28 -6.70
N LYS A 117 -20.52 -4.58 -7.40
CA LYS A 117 -21.04 -5.08 -8.67
C LYS A 117 -19.96 -4.95 -9.74
N VAL A 118 -19.66 -6.03 -10.44
CA VAL A 118 -18.68 -6.04 -11.53
C VAL A 118 -19.42 -6.30 -12.83
N HIS A 119 -19.21 -5.42 -13.80
CA HIS A 119 -19.67 -5.65 -15.17
C HIS A 119 -18.64 -6.53 -15.87
N GLY A 120 -19.07 -7.58 -16.55
CA GLY A 120 -18.19 -8.33 -17.45
C GLY A 120 -18.63 -8.18 -18.89
N GLU A 121 -18.02 -9.00 -19.76
CA GLU A 121 -18.26 -8.92 -21.20
C GLU A 121 -19.73 -9.23 -21.56
N MET A 122 -20.25 -8.49 -22.54
CA MET A 122 -21.61 -8.59 -23.09
C MET A 122 -22.75 -8.14 -22.16
N GLY A 123 -22.55 -7.10 -21.35
CA GLY A 123 -23.65 -6.44 -20.61
C GLY A 123 -24.28 -7.28 -19.49
N LYS A 124 -23.74 -8.47 -19.24
CA LYS A 124 -24.10 -9.30 -18.09
C LYS A 124 -23.32 -8.78 -16.89
N VAL A 125 -24.05 -8.38 -15.86
CA VAL A 125 -23.49 -8.10 -14.54
C VAL A 125 -22.99 -9.43 -14.00
N TYR A 126 -21.66 -9.59 -13.91
CA TYR A 126 -21.11 -10.72 -13.18
C TYR A 126 -21.32 -10.46 -11.68
N GLN A 127 -21.32 -11.57 -10.95
CA GLN A 127 -21.51 -11.68 -9.51
C GLN A 127 -20.75 -10.60 -8.71
N ARG A 128 -21.16 -10.39 -7.46
CA ARG A 128 -20.43 -9.55 -6.50
C ARG A 128 -18.94 -9.91 -6.55
N GLY A 129 -18.10 -8.93 -6.87
CA GLY A 129 -16.66 -9.00 -6.82
C GLY A 129 -16.16 -8.46 -5.49
N PHE A 130 -15.11 -9.06 -4.94
CA PHE A 130 -14.64 -8.73 -3.60
C PHE A 130 -13.21 -8.19 -3.66
N PRO A 131 -13.01 -6.88 -3.39
CA PRO A 131 -11.68 -6.29 -3.25
C PRO A 131 -10.93 -6.89 -2.07
N VAL A 132 -9.72 -7.40 -2.31
CA VAL A 132 -8.86 -7.99 -1.27
C VAL A 132 -7.46 -7.44 -1.41
N VAL A 133 -6.90 -6.86 -0.36
CA VAL A 133 -5.50 -6.41 -0.37
C VAL A 133 -4.59 -7.62 -0.53
N CYS A 134 -3.77 -7.61 -1.59
CA CYS A 134 -2.83 -8.68 -1.89
C CYS A 134 -1.38 -8.28 -1.62
N GLY A 135 -1.05 -7.00 -1.80
CA GLY A 135 0.33 -6.57 -1.70
C GLY A 135 0.48 -5.06 -1.62
N TRP A 136 1.66 -4.68 -1.18
CA TRP A 136 2.12 -3.30 -1.13
C TRP A 136 3.51 -3.27 -1.77
N LEU A 137 3.76 -2.34 -2.68
CA LEU A 137 5.06 -2.11 -3.30
C LEU A 137 5.67 -0.86 -2.67
N ALA A 138 6.76 -1.05 -1.93
CA ALA A 138 7.52 0.01 -1.29
C ALA A 138 8.97 -0.47 -1.14
N ASP A 139 9.91 0.46 -1.01
CA ASP A 139 11.28 0.09 -0.65
C ASP A 139 11.39 -0.22 0.86
N PHE A 140 12.52 -0.80 1.28
CA PHE A 140 12.71 -1.19 2.67
C PHE A 140 12.65 0.00 3.67
N PRO A 141 13.34 1.13 3.41
CA PRO A 141 13.19 2.34 4.23
C PRO A 141 11.75 2.81 4.37
N GLU A 142 10.97 2.75 3.29
CA GLU A 142 9.59 3.19 3.26
C GLU A 142 8.66 2.27 4.02
N TYR A 143 8.81 0.94 3.93
CA TYR A 143 8.11 0.01 4.82
C TYR A 143 8.38 0.34 6.29
N GLY A 144 9.62 0.73 6.62
CA GLY A 144 9.97 1.18 7.96
C GLY A 144 9.10 2.33 8.45
N LYS A 145 8.86 3.33 7.59
CA LYS A 145 8.00 4.48 7.89
C LYS A 145 6.52 4.10 7.95
N LEU A 146 6.03 3.34 6.98
CA LEU A 146 4.61 2.94 6.87
C LEU A 146 4.16 2.05 8.02
N LEU A 147 5.02 1.13 8.47
CA LEU A 147 4.71 0.14 9.50
C LEU A 147 5.22 0.56 10.89
N ASN A 148 5.77 1.77 11.02
CA ASN A 148 6.36 2.28 12.27
C ASN A 148 7.39 1.31 12.87
N LEU A 149 8.27 0.77 12.02
CA LEU A 149 9.31 -0.17 12.43
C LEU A 149 10.52 0.59 12.95
N ARG A 150 11.23 -0.01 13.90
CA ARG A 150 12.56 0.48 14.28
C ARG A 150 13.53 0.31 13.12
N LYS A 151 14.53 1.17 13.08
CA LYS A 151 15.65 1.05 12.14
C LYS A 151 16.23 -0.37 12.22
N ASP A 152 16.52 -0.95 11.05
CA ASP A 152 17.11 -2.28 10.88
C ASP A 152 16.22 -3.46 11.31
N MET A 153 14.90 -3.26 11.41
CA MET A 153 13.93 -4.34 11.57
C MET A 153 13.37 -4.79 10.23
N CYS A 154 13.17 -6.10 10.07
CA CYS A 154 12.49 -6.64 8.89
C CYS A 154 10.98 -6.42 8.98
N PRO A 155 10.31 -5.89 7.93
CA PRO A 155 8.86 -5.75 7.90
C PRO A 155 8.12 -7.08 7.79
N ILE A 156 8.83 -8.15 7.42
CA ILE A 156 8.26 -9.49 7.20
C ILE A 156 8.65 -10.45 8.34
N CYS A 157 9.86 -10.35 8.87
CA CYS A 157 10.37 -11.29 9.86
C CYS A 157 10.08 -10.83 11.29
N GLU A 158 9.43 -11.68 12.08
CA GLU A 158 9.24 -11.48 13.52
C GLU A 158 10.47 -11.84 14.36
N VAL A 159 11.60 -12.15 13.71
CA VAL A 159 12.82 -12.63 14.37
C VAL A 159 13.59 -11.44 14.95
N LYS A 160 13.95 -11.54 16.24
CA LYS A 160 14.79 -10.52 16.91
C LYS A 160 16.16 -10.44 16.26
N LEU A 161 16.72 -9.23 16.14
CA LEU A 161 18.06 -8.99 15.58
C LEU A 161 19.14 -9.88 16.22
N SER A 162 19.05 -10.14 17.53
CA SER A 162 19.99 -11.01 18.26
C SER A 162 19.92 -12.50 17.90
N LYS A 163 18.98 -12.88 17.03
CA LYS A 163 18.80 -14.24 16.49
C LYS A 163 19.03 -14.30 14.97
N LEU A 164 19.38 -13.18 14.35
CA LEU A 164 19.96 -13.18 13.02
C LEU A 164 21.45 -13.47 13.21
N GLY A 165 21.92 -14.57 12.60
CA GLY A 165 23.25 -15.14 12.83
C GLY A 165 24.40 -14.20 12.49
#